data_AF-A0A1T4M9V3-F1
#
_entry.id   AF-A0A1T4M9V3-F1
#
_cell.length_a   1.000
_cell.length_b   1.000
_cell.length_c   1.000
_cell.angle_alpha   90.00
_cell.angle_beta   90.00
_cell.angle_gamma   90.00
#
_symmetry.space_group_name_H-M   'P 1'
#
loop_
_entity.id
_entity.type
_entity.pdbx_description
1 polymer ?
#
loop_
_entity_poly.entity_id
_entity_poly.type
_entity_poly.pdbx_seq_one_letter_code
_entity_poly.pdbx_strand_id
1 'polypeptide(L)'
;MLAFQIIGLTSGENGYVHNWSGASAACKDGFKVPSKEDFQELSSYVVSVKKYLDVAALKSENWGGTDQFGWKALPTGRYVSKADASIRNTDYAFWWTSTPTSTSGFMNVVRMGSGIDYLTSIDTAQYVGVRCLMKKWGE
;
A
#
# COMPACT_ATOMS: atom_id res chain seq x y z
N MET A 1 13.22 11.16 17.48
CA MET A 1 12.14 10.17 17.35
C MET A 1 11.39 10.50 16.07
N LEU A 2 11.42 9.66 15.03
CA LEU A 2 10.70 9.94 13.79
C LEU A 2 9.20 9.74 14.04
N ALA A 3 8.46 10.85 14.13
CA ALA A 3 7.00 10.87 14.22
C ALA A 3 6.40 10.54 12.84
N PHE A 4 6.50 9.29 12.40
CA PHE A 4 5.75 8.82 11.25
C PHE A 4 4.27 8.73 11.61
N GLN A 5 3.52 9.80 11.38
CA GLN A 5 2.06 9.68 11.32
C GLN A 5 1.72 9.11 9.95
N ILE A 6 1.79 7.79 9.84
CA ILE A 6 1.44 7.07 8.61
C ILE A 6 -0.07 7.03 8.49
N ILE A 7 -0.67 8.17 8.13
CA ILE A 7 -2.10 8.22 7.82
C ILE A 7 -2.27 7.61 6.42
N GLY A 8 -2.51 6.31 6.36
CA GLY A 8 -2.87 5.63 5.12
C GLY A 8 -4.27 6.02 4.68
N LEU A 9 -4.44 7.22 4.11
CA LEU A 9 -5.72 7.62 3.52
C LEU A 9 -5.94 6.77 2.26
N THR A 10 -7.02 6.01 2.23
CA THR A 10 -7.59 5.49 0.99
C THR A 10 -8.28 6.65 0.29
N SER A 11 -8.11 6.81 -1.02
CA SER A 11 -8.95 7.74 -1.77
C SER A 11 -10.38 7.19 -1.82
N GLY A 12 -11.20 7.63 -0.87
CA GLY A 12 -12.61 7.27 -0.74
C GLY A 12 -12.88 6.10 0.21
N GLU A 13 -14.10 6.08 0.75
CA GLU A 13 -14.61 5.07 1.69
C GLU A 13 -14.72 3.65 1.09
N ASN A 14 -14.44 3.48 -0.22
CA ASN A 14 -14.60 2.22 -0.94
C ASN A 14 -13.38 1.73 -1.74
N GLY A 15 -12.15 2.19 -1.46
CA GLY A 15 -10.96 1.54 -2.00
C GLY A 15 -10.89 1.47 -3.54
N TYR A 16 -11.09 2.61 -4.21
CA TYR A 16 -11.00 2.66 -5.67
C TYR A 16 -9.60 2.23 -6.14
N VAL A 17 -9.57 1.22 -7.00
CA VAL A 17 -8.37 0.80 -7.70
C VAL A 17 -8.08 1.77 -8.84
N HIS A 18 -6.83 2.18 -9.00
CA HIS A 18 -6.37 3.10 -10.05
C HIS A 18 -5.40 2.38 -10.95
N ASN A 19 -5.28 2.78 -12.21
CA ASN A 19 -4.10 2.43 -13.01
C ASN A 19 -2.90 3.30 -12.60
N TRP A 20 -1.70 3.03 -13.11
CA TRP A 20 -0.51 3.74 -12.66
C TRP A 20 -0.58 5.25 -12.89
N SER A 21 -1.12 5.68 -14.03
CA SER A 21 -1.34 7.11 -14.33
C SER A 21 -2.38 7.77 -13.43
N GLY A 22 -3.43 7.06 -13.01
CA GLY A 22 -4.41 7.58 -12.05
C GLY A 22 -3.84 7.64 -10.64
N ALA A 23 -2.96 6.70 -10.30
CA ALA A 23 -2.35 6.62 -8.99
C ALA A 23 -1.48 7.84 -8.65
N SER A 24 -0.68 8.32 -9.61
CA SER A 24 0.16 9.50 -9.42
C SER A 24 -0.63 10.78 -9.12
N ALA A 25 -1.89 10.86 -9.55
CA ALA A 25 -2.80 11.98 -9.30
C ALA A 25 -3.75 11.76 -8.11
N ALA A 26 -3.73 10.59 -7.46
CA ALA A 26 -4.72 10.23 -6.45
C ALA A 26 -4.45 10.88 -5.07
N CYS A 27 -3.21 11.26 -4.78
CA CYS A 27 -2.84 11.89 -3.51
C CYS A 27 -2.96 13.41 -3.58
N LYS A 28 -3.63 13.99 -2.57
CA LYS A 28 -3.82 15.45 -2.42
C LYS A 28 -2.56 16.11 -1.84
N ASP A 29 -2.53 17.44 -1.89
CA ASP A 29 -1.42 18.27 -1.39
C ASP A 29 -0.94 17.84 0.00
N GLY A 30 0.39 17.77 0.15
CA GLY A 30 1.06 17.30 1.35
C GLY A 30 1.16 15.78 1.47
N PHE A 31 0.50 15.01 0.61
CA PHE A 31 0.63 13.56 0.53
C PHE A 31 1.25 13.12 -0.79
N LYS A 32 2.00 12.02 -0.75
CA LYS A 32 2.57 11.35 -1.93
C LYS A 32 2.15 9.89 -2.01
N VAL A 33 2.16 9.33 -3.22
CA VAL A 33 2.15 7.87 -3.38
C VAL A 33 3.47 7.33 -2.81
N PRO A 34 3.44 6.36 -1.87
CA PRO A 34 4.66 5.82 -1.29
C PRO A 34 5.61 5.27 -2.37
N SER A 35 6.90 5.53 -2.24
CA SER A 35 7.92 4.87 -3.06
C SER A 35 8.27 3.50 -2.48
N LYS A 36 9.08 2.73 -3.20
CA LYS A 36 9.70 1.51 -2.69
C LYS A 36 10.42 1.75 -1.35
N GLU A 37 11.18 2.85 -1.27
CA GLU A 37 11.97 3.22 -0.09
C GLU A 37 11.06 3.53 1.09
N ASP A 38 9.91 4.16 0.88
CA ASP A 38 8.94 4.42 1.95
C ASP A 38 8.40 3.12 2.58
N PHE A 39 8.14 2.09 1.76
CA PHE A 39 7.71 0.78 2.26
C PHE A 39 8.84 0.01 2.96
N GLN A 40 10.09 0.20 2.52
CA GLN A 40 11.26 -0.33 3.22
C GLN A 40 11.42 0.34 4.59
N GLU A 41 11.30 1.66 4.66
CA GLU A 41 11.32 2.42 5.92
C GLU A 41 10.21 1.95 6.87
N LEU A 42 8.98 1.77 6.37
CA LEU A 42 7.86 1.22 7.16
C LEU A 42 8.20 -0.16 7.73
N SER A 43 8.73 -1.06 6.90
CA SER A 43 9.10 -2.40 7.33
C SER A 43 10.22 -2.37 8.38
N SER A 44 11.26 -1.55 8.17
CA SER A 44 12.35 -1.35 9.13
C SER A 44 11.85 -0.76 10.45
N TYR A 45 10.90 0.17 10.41
CA TYR A 45 10.28 0.73 11.60
C TYR A 45 9.53 -0.34 12.41
N VAL A 46 8.68 -1.14 11.76
CA VAL A 46 7.99 -2.27 12.41
C VAL A 46 9.00 -3.21 13.08
N VAL A 47 10.06 -3.59 12.36
CA VAL A 47 11.13 -4.45 12.90
C VAL A 47 11.81 -3.78 14.10
N SER A 48 12.06 -2.48 14.07
CA SER A 48 12.70 -1.77 15.19
C SER A 48 11.86 -1.79 16.47
N VAL A 49 10.54 -1.75 16.35
CA VAL A 49 9.60 -1.72 17.49
C VAL A 49 9.29 -3.14 17.98
N LYS A 50 9.11 -4.10 17.06
CA LYS A 50 8.67 -5.47 17.34
C LYS A 50 9.78 -6.50 17.44
N LYS A 51 11.01 -6.15 17.03
CA LYS A 51 12.17 -7.04 16.86
C LYS A 51 12.06 -8.05 15.71
N TYR A 52 10.94 -8.04 14.99
CA TYR A 52 10.67 -8.81 13.77
C TYR A 52 9.60 -8.10 12.93
N LEU A 53 9.43 -8.52 11.67
CA LEU A 53 8.43 -7.93 10.80
C LEU A 53 7.03 -8.49 11.11
N ASP A 54 6.31 -7.82 12.00
CA ASP A 54 4.92 -8.13 12.34
C ASP A 54 3.95 -7.44 11.37
N VAL A 55 3.47 -8.18 10.38
CA VAL A 55 2.55 -7.65 9.37
C VAL A 55 1.14 -7.50 9.90
N ALA A 56 0.76 -8.30 10.91
CA ALA A 56 -0.53 -8.12 11.56
C ALA A 56 -0.62 -6.72 12.19
N ALA A 57 0.49 -6.18 12.69
CA ALA A 57 0.54 -4.82 13.22
C ALA A 57 0.28 -3.70 12.18
N LEU A 58 0.33 -4.02 10.87
CA LEU A 58 0.00 -3.09 9.78
C LEU A 58 -1.40 -3.32 9.18
N LYS A 59 -1.94 -4.53 9.32
CA LYS A 59 -3.26 -4.91 8.80
C LYS A 59 -4.37 -4.28 9.63
N SER A 60 -5.48 -3.93 8.97
CA SER A 60 -6.73 -3.57 9.65
C SER A 60 -7.26 -4.74 10.46
N GLU A 61 -7.96 -4.44 11.55
CA GLU A 61 -8.56 -5.46 12.45
C GLU A 61 -9.55 -6.36 11.71
N ASN A 62 -10.37 -5.78 10.82
CA ASN A 62 -11.33 -6.51 9.99
C ASN A 62 -10.67 -7.47 8.97
N TRP A 63 -9.35 -7.40 8.82
CA TRP A 63 -8.57 -8.28 7.96
C TRP A 63 -7.59 -9.17 8.76
N GLY A 64 -7.91 -9.44 10.03
CA GLY A 64 -7.09 -10.26 10.92
C GLY A 64 -5.79 -9.57 11.33
N GLY A 65 -5.77 -8.24 11.28
CA GLY A 65 -4.68 -7.41 11.78
C GLY A 65 -4.91 -6.93 13.21
N THR A 66 -3.92 -6.21 13.73
CA THR A 66 -3.98 -5.52 15.02
C THR A 66 -3.79 -4.01 14.86
N ASP A 67 -3.51 -3.53 13.65
CA ASP A 67 -3.39 -2.11 13.27
C ASP A 67 -2.62 -1.22 14.26
N GLN A 68 -1.60 -1.76 14.90
CA GLN A 68 -0.93 -1.09 16.03
C GLN A 68 -0.21 0.21 15.64
N PHE A 69 0.08 0.37 14.35
CA PHE A 69 0.70 1.57 13.79
C PHE A 69 -0.29 2.47 13.04
N GLY A 70 -1.58 2.13 13.02
CA GLY A 70 -2.63 2.91 12.36
C GLY A 70 -2.59 2.90 10.83
N TRP A 71 -1.86 1.95 10.22
CA TRP A 71 -1.72 1.84 8.76
C TRP A 71 -3.02 1.40 8.06
N LYS A 72 -3.87 0.64 8.75
CA LYS A 72 -5.17 0.15 8.27
C LYS A 72 -5.09 -0.53 6.91
N ALA A 73 -4.14 -1.43 6.71
CA ALA A 73 -4.07 -2.19 5.46
C ALA A 73 -5.36 -3.01 5.27
N LEU A 74 -5.94 -2.88 4.07
CA LEU A 74 -7.17 -3.56 3.64
C LEU A 74 -6.86 -4.33 2.35
N PRO A 75 -7.45 -5.52 2.17
CA PRO A 75 -7.32 -6.24 0.91
C PRO A 75 -8.09 -5.50 -0.17
N THR A 76 -7.40 -5.09 -1.22
CA THR A 76 -7.99 -4.36 -2.34
C THR A 76 -8.25 -5.26 -3.54
N GLY A 77 -7.60 -6.43 -3.58
CA GLY A 77 -7.46 -7.18 -4.81
C GLY A 77 -6.85 -6.36 -5.95
N ARG A 78 -6.95 -6.89 -7.16
CA ARG A 78 -6.52 -6.20 -8.38
C ARG A 78 -7.55 -6.38 -9.48
N TYR A 79 -7.68 -5.37 -10.33
CA TYR A 79 -8.58 -5.38 -11.47
C TYR A 79 -7.75 -5.34 -12.75
N VAL A 80 -7.83 -6.40 -13.55
CA VAL A 80 -6.83 -6.69 -14.60
C VAL A 80 -7.02 -5.81 -15.83
N SER A 81 -8.26 -5.53 -16.23
CA SER A 81 -8.54 -4.66 -17.37
C SER A 81 -9.99 -4.18 -17.35
N LYS A 82 -10.29 -3.05 -18.02
CA LYS A 82 -11.67 -2.56 -18.16
C LYS A 82 -12.63 -3.55 -18.83
N ALA A 83 -12.11 -4.52 -19.59
CA ALA A 83 -12.90 -5.55 -20.25
C ALA A 83 -13.27 -6.71 -19.31
N ASP A 84 -12.52 -6.90 -18.23
CA ASP A 84 -12.80 -7.89 -17.18
C ASP A 84 -13.37 -7.16 -15.95
N ALA A 85 -14.68 -7.22 -15.76
CA ALA A 85 -15.36 -6.55 -14.66
C ALA A 85 -15.05 -7.14 -13.26
N SER A 86 -14.21 -8.18 -13.15
CA SER A 86 -13.94 -8.87 -11.89
C SER A 86 -12.68 -8.36 -11.16
N ILE A 87 -12.78 -8.25 -9.84
CA ILE A 87 -11.61 -8.07 -8.96
C ILE A 87 -11.04 -9.45 -8.63
N ARG A 88 -9.74 -9.62 -8.88
CA ARG A 88 -8.98 -10.85 -8.60
C ARG A 88 -8.23 -10.71 -7.29
N ASN A 89 -7.90 -11.85 -6.67
CA ASN A 89 -7.00 -11.92 -5.51
C ASN A 89 -7.49 -11.05 -4.34
N THR A 90 -8.77 -11.11 -4.01
CA THR A 90 -9.44 -10.28 -2.99
C THR A 90 -8.98 -10.60 -1.55
N ASP A 91 -8.14 -11.61 -1.37
CA ASP A 91 -7.43 -11.93 -0.13
C ASP A 91 -6.07 -11.23 -0.01
N TYR A 92 -5.69 -10.43 -1.01
CA TYR A 92 -4.46 -9.66 -1.05
C TYR A 92 -4.75 -8.15 -1.06
N ALA A 93 -3.84 -7.42 -0.46
CA ALA A 93 -3.76 -5.99 -0.60
C ALA A 93 -2.66 -5.62 -1.59
N PHE A 94 -3.03 -4.84 -2.60
CA PHE A 94 -2.15 -4.39 -3.65
C PHE A 94 -2.16 -2.88 -3.68
N TRP A 95 -0.98 -2.26 -3.57
CA TRP A 95 -0.87 -0.80 -3.71
C TRP A 95 0.24 -0.39 -4.63
N TRP A 96 -0.05 0.59 -5.49
CA TRP A 96 0.96 1.24 -6.31
C TRP A 96 2.06 1.86 -5.48
N THR A 97 3.27 1.85 -6.04
CA THR A 97 4.37 2.73 -5.60
C THR A 97 4.65 3.82 -6.65
N SER A 98 5.28 4.92 -6.20
CA SER A 98 5.77 5.99 -7.08
C SER A 98 7.12 5.68 -7.74
N THR A 99 7.77 4.56 -7.39
CA THR A 99 9.05 4.18 -7.99
C THR A 99 8.81 3.69 -9.43
N PRO A 100 9.37 4.35 -10.46
CA PRO A 100 9.10 4.00 -11.86
C PRO A 100 9.81 2.71 -12.30
N THR A 101 9.29 2.07 -13.35
CA THR A 101 10.12 1.27 -14.28
C THR A 101 9.76 1.62 -15.72
N SER A 102 10.51 1.08 -16.68
CA SER A 102 10.30 1.31 -18.11
C SER A 102 9.05 0.63 -18.69
N THR A 103 8.48 -0.39 -18.04
CA THR A 103 7.35 -1.18 -18.58
C THR A 103 6.35 -1.70 -17.52
N SER A 104 6.54 -1.40 -16.23
CA SER A 104 5.69 -1.90 -15.14
C SER A 104 5.69 -0.97 -13.92
N GLY A 105 4.59 -0.91 -13.17
CA GLY A 105 4.63 -0.26 -11.85
C GLY A 105 4.97 -1.29 -10.76
N PHE A 106 5.62 -0.87 -9.68
CA PHE A 106 5.78 -1.73 -8.53
C PHE A 106 4.53 -1.70 -7.66
N MET A 107 4.16 -2.85 -7.12
CA MET A 107 3.14 -2.96 -6.10
C MET A 107 3.69 -3.56 -4.82
N ASN A 108 3.21 -3.07 -3.68
CA ASN A 108 3.35 -3.82 -2.42
C ASN A 108 2.22 -4.82 -2.30
N VAL A 109 2.58 -6.03 -1.87
CA VAL A 109 1.65 -7.13 -1.69
C VAL A 109 1.61 -7.52 -0.22
N VAL A 110 0.44 -7.44 0.39
CA VAL A 110 0.21 -8.05 1.69
C VAL A 110 -0.84 -9.13 1.51
N ARG A 111 -0.58 -10.33 2.01
CA ARG A 111 -1.51 -11.47 1.92
C ARG A 111 -2.21 -11.71 3.25
N MET A 112 -3.48 -12.15 3.21
CA MET A 112 -4.16 -12.69 4.37
C MET A 112 -3.39 -13.93 4.91
N GLY A 113 -2.99 -13.93 6.18
CA GLY A 113 -2.33 -15.07 6.83
C GLY A 113 -0.81 -15.25 6.65
N SER A 114 -0.10 -14.47 5.83
CA SER A 114 1.38 -14.52 5.73
C SER A 114 2.05 -13.14 5.86
N GLY A 115 3.39 -13.14 5.97
CA GLY A 115 4.26 -11.96 6.03
C GLY A 115 4.23 -11.09 4.75
N ILE A 116 4.96 -9.97 4.72
CA ILE A 116 4.96 -9.00 3.62
C ILE A 116 5.50 -9.72 2.40
N ASP A 117 4.69 -9.76 1.33
CA ASP A 117 5.11 -10.30 0.06
C ASP A 117 5.69 -9.16 -0.79
N TYR A 118 6.92 -9.39 -1.20
CA TYR A 118 7.76 -8.73 -2.17
C TYR A 118 7.14 -7.62 -3.04
N LEU A 119 7.92 -6.56 -3.26
CA LEU A 119 7.72 -5.64 -4.37
C LEU A 119 7.76 -6.43 -5.69
N THR A 120 6.65 -6.44 -6.40
CA THR A 120 6.54 -7.11 -7.70
C THR A 120 6.10 -6.13 -8.79
N SER A 121 6.48 -6.42 -10.03
CA SER A 121 6.08 -5.64 -11.20
C SER A 121 4.69 -6.06 -11.68
N ILE A 122 3.87 -5.08 -12.03
CA ILE A 122 2.55 -5.27 -12.66
C ILE A 122 2.44 -4.37 -13.88
N ASP A 123 1.69 -4.82 -14.89
CA ASP A 123 1.35 -4.01 -16.05
C ASP A 123 0.65 -2.71 -15.60
N THR A 124 1.14 -1.57 -16.09
CA THR A 124 0.62 -0.24 -15.76
C THR A 124 -0.84 -0.02 -16.17
N ALA A 125 -1.39 -0.87 -17.04
CA ALA A 125 -2.79 -0.87 -17.45
C ALA A 125 -3.73 -1.59 -16.45
N GLN A 126 -3.20 -2.38 -15.51
CA GLN A 126 -4.00 -2.96 -14.44
C GLN A 126 -4.34 -1.92 -13.39
N TYR A 127 -5.29 -2.23 -12.52
CA TYR A 127 -5.76 -1.32 -11.48
C TYR A 127 -5.59 -1.96 -10.11
N VAL A 128 -4.90 -1.25 -9.22
CA VAL A 128 -4.73 -1.64 -7.82
C VAL A 128 -4.92 -0.45 -6.90
N GLY A 129 -4.98 -0.69 -5.59
CA GLY A 129 -5.21 0.35 -4.61
C GLY A 129 -4.13 1.43 -4.65
N VAL A 130 -4.46 2.60 -4.12
CA VAL A 130 -3.49 3.66 -3.85
C VAL A 130 -3.53 3.98 -2.37
N ARG A 131 -2.34 4.12 -1.78
CA ARG A 131 -2.17 4.72 -0.46
C ARG A 131 -1.46 6.04 -0.63
N CYS A 132 -1.77 6.97 0.25
CA CYS A 132 -1.13 8.26 0.32
C CYS A 132 -0.39 8.37 1.64
N LEU A 133 0.86 8.82 1.58
CA LEU A 133 1.76 8.99 2.72
C LEU A 133 2.13 10.46 2.86
N MET A 134 2.09 10.97 4.08
CA MET A 134 2.68 12.23 4.45
C MET A 134 3.93 11.95 5.30
N LYS A 135 5.10 12.42 4.85
CA LYS A 135 6.32 12.42 5.68
C LYS A 135 6.34 13.72 6.47
N LYS A 136 6.12 13.66 7.78
CA LYS A 136 6.43 14.77 8.68
C LYS A 136 7.92 14.71 9.00
N TRP A 137 8.68 15.64 8.43
CA TRP A 137 10.07 15.87 8.84
C TRP A 137 10.04 16.57 10.20
N GLY A 138 10.95 16.17 11.09
CA GLY A 138 10.88 16.42 12.53
C GLY A 138 10.66 17.87 12.93
N GLU A 139 9.81 18.03 13.95
CA GLU A 139 9.98 19.01 15.02
C GLU A 139 10.60 18.29 16.23
#